data_AF-A0A9P0GG69-F1
#
_entry.id   AF-A0A9P0GG69-F1
#
_cell.length_a   1.000
_cell.length_b   1.000
_cell.length_c   1.000
_cell.angle_alpha   90.00
_cell.angle_beta   90.00
_cell.angle_gamma   90.00
#
_symmetry.space_group_name_H-M   'P 1'
#
loop_
_entity.id
_entity.type
_entity.pdbx_description
1 polymer ?
#
loop_
_entity_poly.entity_id
_entity_poly.type
_entity_poly.pdbx_seq_one_letter_code
_entity_poly.pdbx_strand_id
1 'polypeptide(L)'
;MLMHRALFTWLIFLVFLILLCLRLESRTNWNWFLIFLPIWVYDIVLFTDALFNILIRCKQETTRNLFKNKHYLIIASIFLKLAFQIMLCLKLEHKSLNLQIYHILLPIWILLPLLITDISVTLFKNTY
;
A
#
# COMPACT_ATOMS: atom_id res chain seq x y z
N MET A 1 2.08 -19.63 -12.63
CA MET A 1 1.58 -19.04 -11.36
C MET A 1 1.70 -17.51 -11.29
N LEU A 2 2.82 -16.90 -11.76
CA LEU A 2 3.01 -15.44 -11.79
C LEU A 2 1.94 -14.68 -12.61
N MET A 3 1.55 -15.23 -13.78
CA MET A 3 0.51 -14.63 -14.62
C MET A 3 -0.84 -14.50 -13.89
N HIS A 4 -1.23 -15.52 -13.10
CA HIS A 4 -2.48 -15.46 -12.31
C HIS A 4 -2.44 -14.35 -11.25
N ARG A 5 -1.29 -14.15 -10.60
CA ARG A 5 -1.14 -13.10 -9.58
C ARG A 5 -1.25 -11.71 -10.20
N ALA A 6 -0.60 -11.50 -11.34
CA ALA A 6 -0.68 -10.23 -12.07
C ALA A 6 -2.12 -9.95 -12.53
N LEU A 7 -2.77 -10.91 -13.19
CA LEU A 7 -4.15 -10.75 -13.67
C LEU A 7 -5.11 -10.41 -12.53
N PHE A 8 -4.94 -11.05 -11.37
CA PHE A 8 -5.76 -10.76 -10.19
C PHE A 8 -5.58 -9.31 -9.70
N THR A 9 -4.33 -8.83 -9.57
CA THR A 9 -4.05 -7.43 -9.18
C THR A 9 -4.62 -6.44 -10.20
N TRP A 10 -4.45 -6.73 -11.49
CA TRP A 10 -5.00 -5.90 -12.58
C TRP A 10 -6.53 -5.86 -12.56
N LEU A 11 -7.18 -6.99 -12.26
CA LEU A 11 -8.64 -7.08 -12.14
C LEU A 11 -9.15 -6.26 -10.95
N ILE A 12 -8.51 -6.37 -9.78
CA ILE A 12 -8.83 -5.55 -8.60
C ILE A 12 -8.70 -4.06 -8.93
N PHE A 13 -7.62 -3.68 -9.62
CA PHE A 13 -7.39 -2.31 -10.04
C PHE A 13 -8.47 -1.82 -11.02
N LEU A 14 -8.85 -2.63 -12.01
CA LEU A 14 -9.94 -2.32 -12.92
C LEU A 14 -11.26 -2.10 -12.19
N VAL A 15 -11.62 -2.99 -11.25
CA VAL A 15 -12.84 -2.84 -10.44
C VAL A 15 -12.80 -1.54 -9.65
N PHE A 16 -11.67 -1.20 -9.04
CA PHE A 16 -11.49 0.09 -8.36
C PHE A 16 -11.70 1.28 -9.32
N LEU A 17 -11.11 1.25 -10.52
CA LEU A 17 -11.29 2.32 -11.53
C LEU A 17 -12.76 2.49 -11.93
N ILE A 18 -13.49 1.39 -12.13
CA ILE A 18 -14.91 1.43 -12.49
C ILE A 18 -15.73 2.07 -11.36
N LEU A 19 -15.52 1.65 -10.11
CA LEU A 19 -16.18 2.25 -8.94
C LEU A 19 -15.84 3.74 -8.79
N LEU A 20 -14.58 4.10 -9.04
CA LEU A 20 -14.10 5.48 -8.99
C LEU A 20 -14.79 6.35 -10.05
N CYS A 21 -14.85 5.88 -11.30
CA CYS A 21 -15.53 6.58 -12.39
C CYS A 21 -17.04 6.74 -12.12
N LEU A 22 -17.71 5.68 -11.64
CA LEU A 22 -19.14 5.72 -11.28
C LEU A 22 -19.42 6.77 -10.20
N ARG A 23 -18.54 6.89 -9.20
CA ARG A 23 -18.66 7.95 -8.19
C ARG A 23 -18.43 9.33 -8.78
N LEU A 24 -17.44 9.47 -9.66
CA LEU A 24 -17.08 10.74 -10.28
C LEU A 24 -18.22 11.28 -11.16
N GLU A 25 -18.96 10.39 -11.80
CA GLU A 25 -20.17 10.72 -12.57
C GLU A 25 -21.38 11.05 -11.67
N SER A 26 -21.19 11.15 -10.34
CA SER A 26 -22.23 11.46 -9.34
C SER A 26 -23.43 10.50 -9.32
N ARG A 27 -23.32 9.35 -9.99
CA ARG A 27 -24.40 8.35 -10.09
C ARG A 27 -24.71 7.67 -8.76
N THR A 28 -23.76 7.66 -7.83
CA THR A 28 -23.85 6.97 -6.54
C THR A 28 -23.36 7.85 -5.39
N ASN A 29 -24.11 7.91 -4.29
CA ASN A 29 -23.79 8.70 -3.08
C ASN A 29 -22.94 7.96 -2.03
N TRP A 30 -22.22 6.92 -2.42
CA TRP A 30 -21.50 6.05 -1.50
C TRP A 30 -20.28 6.74 -0.86
N ASN A 31 -19.91 6.30 0.35
CA ASN A 31 -18.72 6.78 1.06
C ASN A 31 -17.46 6.45 0.26
N TRP A 32 -16.46 7.32 0.34
CA TRP A 32 -15.22 7.13 -0.42
C TRP A 32 -14.47 5.89 0.06
N PHE A 33 -14.56 5.57 1.35
CA PHE A 33 -14.03 4.33 1.90
C PHE A 33 -14.54 3.07 1.18
N LEU A 34 -15.80 3.06 0.74
CA LEU A 34 -16.40 1.90 0.07
C LEU A 34 -15.89 1.74 -1.38
N ILE A 35 -15.57 2.84 -2.04
CA ILE A 35 -14.99 2.83 -3.40
C ILE A 35 -13.57 2.28 -3.37
N PHE A 36 -12.81 2.61 -2.33
CA PHE A 36 -11.46 2.09 -2.12
C PHE A 36 -11.44 0.64 -1.64
N LEU A 37 -12.59 0.03 -1.31
CA LEU A 37 -12.68 -1.31 -0.72
C LEU A 37 -11.88 -2.39 -1.48
N PRO A 38 -11.89 -2.46 -2.83
CA PRO A 38 -11.06 -3.44 -3.56
C PRO A 38 -9.57 -3.30 -3.24
N ILE A 39 -9.08 -2.07 -3.08
CA ILE A 39 -7.69 -1.79 -2.72
C ILE A 39 -7.43 -2.15 -1.25
N TRP A 40 -8.36 -1.83 -0.33
CA TRP A 40 -8.25 -2.23 1.07
C TRP A 40 -8.12 -3.74 1.24
N VAL A 41 -8.92 -4.53 0.51
CA VAL A 41 -8.83 -5.99 0.54
C VAL A 41 -7.45 -6.46 0.08
N TYR A 42 -6.93 -5.87 -1.01
CA TYR A 42 -5.59 -6.19 -1.50
C TYR A 42 -4.49 -5.87 -0.47
N ASP A 43 -4.55 -4.70 0.17
CA ASP A 43 -3.59 -4.29 1.19
C ASP A 43 -3.64 -5.19 2.44
N ILE A 44 -4.83 -5.66 2.84
CA ILE A 44 -4.98 -6.63 3.94
C ILE A 44 -4.31 -7.96 3.57
N VAL A 45 -4.53 -8.46 2.35
CA VAL A 45 -3.88 -9.70 1.90
C VAL A 45 -2.36 -9.57 1.94
N LEU A 46 -1.81 -8.46 1.42
CA LEU A 46 -0.37 -8.19 1.48
C LEU A 46 0.14 -8.09 2.93
N PHE A 47 -0.60 -7.42 3.80
CA PHE A 47 -0.25 -7.29 5.21
C PHE A 47 -0.23 -8.65 5.91
N THR A 48 -1.23 -9.50 5.66
CA THR A 48 -1.27 -10.85 6.21
C THR A 48 -0.11 -11.71 5.73
N ASP A 49 0.21 -11.69 4.44
CA ASP A 49 1.37 -12.42 3.89
C ASP A 49 2.68 -11.96 4.54
N ALA A 50 2.88 -10.65 4.69
CA ALA A 50 4.03 -10.09 5.38
C ALA A 50 4.11 -10.54 6.85
N LEU A 51 2.98 -10.51 7.57
CA LEU A 51 2.89 -10.98 8.96
C LEU A 51 3.21 -12.47 9.08
N PHE A 52 2.61 -13.32 8.24
CA PHE A 52 2.90 -14.77 8.26
C PHE A 52 4.36 -15.05 8.02
N ASN A 53 4.98 -14.39 7.04
CA ASN A 53 6.41 -14.51 6.77
C ASN A 53 7.27 -14.14 7.99
N ILE A 54 6.87 -13.11 8.74
CA ILE A 54 7.58 -12.69 9.96
C ILE A 54 7.37 -13.69 11.09
N LEU A 55 6.14 -14.17 11.29
CA LEU A 55 5.82 -15.15 12.34
C LEU A 55 6.58 -16.47 12.12
N ILE A 56 6.62 -16.97 10.88
CA ILE A 56 7.37 -18.18 10.51
C ILE A 56 8.86 -17.97 10.78
N ARG A 57 9.43 -16.83 10.39
CA ARG A 57 10.85 -16.53 10.61
C ARG A 57 11.20 -16.29 12.08
N CYS A 58 10.30 -15.66 12.84
CA CYS A 58 10.45 -15.41 14.28
C CYS A 58 10.52 -16.72 15.06
N LYS A 59 9.79 -17.75 14.62
CA LYS A 59 9.87 -19.09 15.20
C LYS A 59 11.20 -19.79 14.93
N GLN A 60 11.97 -19.37 13.92
CA GLN A 60 13.13 -20.12 13.41
C GLN A 60 14.49 -19.43 13.67
N GLU A 61 14.53 -18.13 13.96
CA GLU A 61 15.77 -17.35 14.07
C GLU A 61 15.86 -16.52 15.36
N THR A 62 17.03 -16.51 16.01
CA THR A 62 17.38 -15.58 17.10
C THR A 62 17.20 -14.13 16.63
N THR A 63 16.42 -13.36 17.39
CA THR A 63 15.90 -11.98 17.19
C THR A 63 16.80 -10.94 16.50
N ARG A 64 18.12 -11.18 16.40
CA ARG A 64 19.11 -10.27 15.81
C ARG A 64 19.14 -10.28 14.28
N ASN A 65 18.70 -11.36 13.62
CA ASN A 65 18.64 -11.44 12.15
C ASN A 65 17.31 -10.94 11.55
N LEU A 66 16.25 -10.82 12.37
CA LEU A 66 14.94 -10.30 11.95
C LEU A 66 15.02 -8.84 11.48
N PHE A 67 15.77 -7.99 12.20
CA PHE A 67 15.96 -6.57 11.85
C PHE A 67 16.94 -6.35 10.69
N LYS A 68 17.76 -7.34 10.34
CA LYS A 68 18.59 -7.31 9.12
C LYS A 68 17.80 -7.57 7.84
N ASN A 69 16.59 -8.11 7.96
CA ASN A 69 15.76 -8.47 6.82
C ASN A 69 14.87 -7.33 6.36
N LYS A 70 14.75 -7.13 5.05
CA LYS A 70 13.90 -6.13 4.37
C LYS A 70 12.41 -6.15 4.74
N HIS A 71 11.95 -7.13 5.50
CA HIS A 71 10.55 -7.24 5.91
C HIS A 71 10.05 -6.04 6.72
N TYR A 72 10.90 -5.40 7.54
CA TYR A 72 10.50 -4.17 8.25
C TYR A 72 10.22 -3.01 7.29
N LEU A 73 11.02 -2.87 6.23
CA LEU A 73 10.80 -1.86 5.18
C LEU A 73 9.48 -2.13 4.45
N ILE A 74 9.20 -3.39 4.12
CA ILE A 74 7.95 -3.77 3.45
C ILE A 74 6.73 -3.43 4.31
N ILE A 75 6.73 -3.76 5.61
CA ILE A 75 5.63 -3.39 6.51
C ILE A 75 5.50 -1.86 6.62
N ALA A 76 6.62 -1.15 6.81
CA ALA A 76 6.61 0.30 6.89
C ALA A 76 6.03 0.93 5.61
N SER A 77 6.38 0.42 4.43
CA SER A 77 5.83 0.83 3.15
C SER A 77 4.32 0.58 3.05
N ILE A 78 3.83 -0.59 3.49
CA ILE A 78 2.39 -0.91 3.49
C ILE A 78 1.64 0.04 4.44
N PHE A 79 2.16 0.25 5.65
CA PHE A 79 1.55 1.16 6.62
C PHE A 79 1.47 2.60 6.09
N LEU A 80 2.54 3.07 5.46
CA LEU A 80 2.61 4.42 4.90
C LEU A 80 1.67 4.59 3.69
N LYS A 81 1.53 3.55 2.86
CA LYS A 81 0.54 3.51 1.77
C LYS A 81 -0.90 3.54 2.31
N LEU A 82 -1.19 2.79 3.37
CA LEU A 82 -2.50 2.81 4.03
C LEU A 82 -2.82 4.19 4.62
N ALA A 83 -1.85 4.84 5.27
CA ALA A 83 -2.01 6.19 5.80
C ALA A 83 -2.34 7.20 4.69
N PHE A 84 -1.66 7.13 3.54
CA PHE A 84 -1.98 7.94 2.36
C PHE A 84 -3.43 7.71 1.90
N GLN A 85 -3.83 6.45 1.76
CA GLN A 85 -5.15 6.08 1.26
C GLN A 85 -6.28 6.56 2.19
N ILE A 86 -6.11 6.43 3.51
CA ILE A 86 -7.07 6.95 4.50
C ILE A 86 -7.18 8.47 4.39
N MET A 87 -6.04 9.16 4.33
CA MET A 87 -6.00 10.63 4.27
C MET A 87 -6.63 11.16 2.98
N LEU A 88 -6.45 10.44 1.87
CA LEU A 88 -7.09 10.71 0.59
C LEU A 88 -8.61 10.45 0.65
N CYS A 89 -9.06 9.36 1.28
CA CYS A 89 -10.50 9.11 1.50
C CYS A 89 -11.14 10.23 2.32
N LEU A 90 -10.50 10.66 3.40
CA LEU A 90 -10.98 11.75 4.25
C LEU A 90 -11.10 13.07 3.48
N LYS A 91 -10.11 13.39 2.65
CA LYS A 91 -10.16 14.59 1.81
C LYS A 91 -11.28 14.54 0.77
N LEU A 92 -11.51 13.39 0.17
CA LEU A 92 -12.53 13.22 -0.85
C LEU A 92 -13.94 13.24 -0.26
N GLU A 93 -14.12 12.70 0.94
CA GLU A 93 -15.40 12.66 1.64
C GLU A 93 -15.78 14.01 2.25
N HIS A 94 -14.84 14.64 2.94
CA HIS A 94 -15.04 15.98 3.48
C HIS A 94 -14.37 17.03 2.59
N LYS A 95 -15.11 17.48 1.56
CA LYS A 95 -14.69 18.61 0.72
C LYS A 95 -14.46 19.91 1.51
N SER A 96 -15.11 20.06 2.67
CA SER A 96 -14.99 21.23 3.56
C SER A 96 -13.70 21.26 4.38
N LEU A 97 -12.97 20.14 4.49
CA LEU A 97 -11.67 20.15 5.14
C LEU A 97 -10.68 20.87 4.20
N ASN A 98 -10.27 22.07 4.60
CA ASN A 98 -9.17 22.85 4.00
C ASN A 98 -7.78 22.19 4.21
N LEU A 99 -7.73 20.86 4.20
CA LEU A 99 -6.50 20.10 4.18
C LEU A 99 -5.78 20.38 2.85
N GLN A 100 -4.62 21.01 2.94
CA GLN A 100 -3.77 21.25 1.79
C GLN A 100 -3.27 19.91 1.23
N ILE A 101 -3.26 19.80 -0.10
CA ILE A 101 -2.84 18.60 -0.84
C ILE A 101 -1.44 18.14 -0.42
N TYR A 102 -0.58 19.08 -0.02
CA TYR A 102 0.77 18.81 0.48
C TYR A 102 0.79 17.84 1.67
N HIS A 103 -0.13 18.01 2.64
CA HIS A 103 -0.19 17.14 3.81
C HIS A 103 -0.63 15.72 3.44
N ILE A 104 -1.56 15.60 2.48
CA ILE A 104 -2.04 14.30 2.00
C ILE A 104 -0.92 13.56 1.31
N LEU A 105 -0.04 14.28 0.59
CA LEU A 105 1.06 13.68 -0.15
C LEU A 105 2.27 13.29 0.72
N LEU A 106 2.35 13.74 1.99
CA LEU A 106 3.48 13.46 2.89
C LEU A 106 3.86 11.97 2.97
N PRO A 107 2.93 11.01 3.16
CA PRO A 107 3.29 9.61 3.24
C PRO A 107 3.90 9.10 1.92
N ILE A 108 3.44 9.59 0.77
CA ILE A 108 4.02 9.25 -0.55
C ILE A 108 5.41 9.84 -0.72
N TRP A 109 5.61 11.09 -0.29
CA TRP A 109 6.93 11.74 -0.34
C TRP A 109 7.98 11.02 0.51
N ILE A 110 7.57 10.34 1.57
CA ILE A 110 8.46 9.50 2.39
C ILE A 110 8.63 8.11 1.76
N LEU A 111 7.56 7.55 1.19
CA LEU A 111 7.56 6.21 0.59
C LEU A 111 8.48 6.10 -0.63
N LEU A 112 8.45 7.09 -1.52
CA LEU A 112 9.24 7.13 -2.76
C LEU A 112 10.76 7.02 -2.50
N PRO A 113 11.40 7.90 -1.72
CA PRO A 113 12.83 7.80 -1.44
C PRO A 113 13.20 6.53 -0.67
N LEU A 114 12.31 6.04 0.21
CA LEU A 114 12.53 4.78 0.92
C LEU A 114 12.65 3.59 -0.06
N LEU A 115 11.78 3.51 -1.06
CA LEU A 115 11.83 2.47 -2.08
C LEU A 115 13.03 2.63 -3.02
N ILE A 116 13.35 3.86 -3.43
CA ILE A 116 14.50 4.15 -4.29
C ILE A 116 15.80 3.72 -3.61
N THR A 117 15.96 4.00 -2.31
CA THR A 117 17.15 3.62 -1.55
C THR A 117 17.26 2.10 -1.38
N ASP A 118 16.16 1.39 -1.07
CA ASP A 118 16.18 -0.08 -0.99
C ASP A 118 16.60 -0.73 -2.32
N ILE A 119 15.98 -0.29 -3.43
CA ILE A 119 16.28 -0.84 -4.76
C ILE A 119 17.73 -0.56 -5.12
N SER A 120 18.22 0.66 -4.89
CA SER A 120 19.59 1.04 -5.19
C SER A 120 20.59 0.17 -4.41
N VAL A 121 20.44 0.05 -3.09
CA VAL A 121 21.31 -0.78 -2.24
C VAL A 121 21.31 -2.24 -2.71
N THR A 122 20.16 -2.74 -3.15
CA THR A 122 20.01 -4.12 -3.64
C THR A 122 20.74 -4.34 -4.96
N LEU A 123 20.59 -3.41 -5.90
CA LEU A 123 21.26 -3.47 -7.19
C LEU A 123 22.78 -3.42 -7.02
N PHE A 124 23.28 -2.51 -6.18
CA PHE A 124 24.72 -2.44 -5.90
C PHE A 124 25.26 -3.71 -5.25
N LYS A 125 24.52 -4.28 -4.29
CA LYS A 125 24.93 -5.54 -3.61
C LYS A 125 24.89 -6.77 -4.53
N ASN A 126 24.05 -6.77 -5.57
CA ASN A 126 23.94 -7.89 -6.51
C ASN A 126 24.95 -7.81 -7.67
N THR A 127 25.63 -6.67 -7.82
CA THR A 127 26.60 -6.42 -8.91
C THR A 127 28.05 -6.71 -8.47
N TYR A 128 28.32 -6.79 -7.17
CA TYR A 128 29.61 -7.15 -6.56
C TYR A 128 29.54 -8.55 -5.93
#